data_AF-A0A2G6HXW9-F1
#
_entry.id   AF-A0A2G6HXW9-F1
#
_cell.length_a   1.000
_cell.length_b   1.000
_cell.length_c   1.000
_cell.angle_alpha   90.00
_cell.angle_beta   90.00
_cell.angle_gamma   90.00
#
_symmetry.space_group_name_H-M   'P 1'
#
loop_
_entity.id
_entity.type
_entity.pdbx_description
1 polymer ?
#
loop_
_entity_poly.entity_id
_entity_poly.type
_entity_poly.pdbx_seq_one_letter_code
_entity_poly.pdbx_strand_id
1 'polypeptide(L)'
;MKKSSEKTTLLQIKAADDFSEITIFDNQFHRLASGLGALSKKLSPGIYKVRWKTSTTARDELIEITGREESGVVNITADQLTIKTSAPLVNSTQDIIVYPDMLKSLSTDPPQIHAGNSSELLIFLRDYTRNAEDFSAESITLHAVDGSMIANMAEGVIDRKACLAGINIGLVPGVYRLRVETGPLGLYEIFLSTAKGWQTRVFLTCDDFYSGKEKIRRPLLRTASVLMGRQRTPFNPACRDARLAEIALAALLRGYDILDSPEMKDILQGKFDDPMLGIYGAHLLLARPRIKWDMVNTVCHSLNRLVGPIPDVQALFMKAKRSIPGNRQRIARYHGLPPMLIHSWDLLIEQSRSRYTTIPIGSLSDKISDTVVSTMPWLMCRVALIAEDRTETAPQISFAMADRVLANMTRRVLDAGHKEIESYLKEQGKRLDPIENAIFNAMSTVNRSGDLIKTKDRDKAAEELQWTDDTRKAIRQVMTKLPAPTYSIARSAVSLAEKLKDRLEFNPFEKGKEE
;
A
#
# COMPACT_ATOMS: atom_id res chain seq x y z
N MET A 1 61.63 2.58 -9.27
CA MET A 1 60.69 2.57 -10.41
C MET A 1 59.53 3.51 -10.09
N LYS A 2 59.39 4.64 -10.81
CA LYS A 2 58.21 5.51 -10.69
C LYS A 2 57.02 4.70 -11.23
N LYS A 3 56.02 4.40 -10.39
CA LYS A 3 54.73 3.88 -10.86
C LYS A 3 54.19 4.90 -11.87
N SER A 4 54.20 4.53 -13.15
CA SER A 4 53.46 5.26 -14.18
C SER A 4 52.04 5.40 -13.67
N SER A 5 51.55 6.63 -13.52
CA SER A 5 50.16 6.85 -13.10
C SER A 5 49.27 6.21 -14.16
N GLU A 6 48.58 5.13 -13.81
CA GLU A 6 47.62 4.50 -14.71
C GLU A 6 46.65 5.56 -15.21
N LYS A 7 46.55 5.68 -16.53
CA LYS A 7 45.69 6.66 -17.17
C LYS A 7 44.24 6.22 -16.96
N THR A 8 43.52 6.92 -16.09
CA THR A 8 42.10 6.66 -15.84
C THR A 8 41.22 7.46 -16.80
N THR A 9 40.14 6.86 -17.28
CA THR A 9 39.11 7.49 -18.11
C THR A 9 37.84 7.73 -17.27
N LEU A 10 37.17 8.87 -17.46
CA LEU A 10 35.91 9.17 -16.78
C LEU A 10 34.75 8.54 -17.54
N LEU A 11 34.05 7.57 -16.95
CA LEU A 11 32.80 7.04 -17.48
C LEU A 11 31.63 7.89 -16.95
N GLN A 12 30.79 8.40 -17.85
CA GLN A 12 29.54 9.11 -17.56
C GLN A 12 28.38 8.32 -18.17
N ILE A 13 27.48 7.84 -17.32
CA ILE A 13 26.32 7.04 -17.71
C ILE A 13 25.07 7.82 -17.37
N LYS A 14 24.12 7.87 -18.31
CA LYS A 14 22.78 8.41 -18.12
C LYS A 14 21.75 7.35 -18.50
N ALA A 15 20.78 7.11 -17.62
CA ALA A 15 19.63 6.30 -17.92
C ALA A 15 18.52 7.15 -18.58
N ALA A 16 17.62 6.50 -19.30
CA ALA A 16 16.46 7.19 -19.88
C ALA A 16 15.46 7.67 -18.83
N ASP A 17 15.27 6.90 -17.74
CA ASP A 17 14.41 7.33 -16.62
C ASP A 17 15.25 7.68 -15.39
N ASP A 18 14.93 8.79 -14.75
CA ASP A 18 15.64 9.34 -13.58
C ASP A 18 15.62 8.41 -12.35
N PHE A 19 14.73 7.41 -12.33
CA PHE A 19 14.61 6.39 -11.29
C PHE A 19 15.22 5.03 -11.66
N SER A 20 15.93 4.95 -12.78
CA SER A 20 16.63 3.73 -13.16
C SER A 20 17.91 3.60 -12.32
N GLU A 21 18.06 2.47 -11.63
CA GLU A 21 19.28 2.10 -10.94
C GLU A 21 20.36 1.74 -11.95
N ILE A 22 21.50 2.40 -11.87
CA ILE A 22 22.69 2.15 -12.67
C ILE A 22 23.73 1.52 -11.74
N THR A 23 24.27 0.36 -12.11
CA THR A 23 25.34 -0.29 -11.34
C THR A 23 26.48 -0.70 -12.26
N ILE A 24 27.71 -0.33 -11.89
CA ILE A 24 28.94 -0.68 -12.62
C ILE A 24 29.62 -1.85 -11.89
N PHE A 25 30.00 -2.87 -12.64
CA PHE A 25 30.77 -4.02 -12.19
C PHE A 25 32.09 -4.13 -12.98
N ASP A 26 33.15 -4.58 -12.31
CA ASP A 26 34.39 -4.98 -12.99
C ASP A 26 34.28 -6.37 -13.64
N ASN A 27 35.38 -6.83 -14.23
CA ASN A 27 35.50 -8.17 -14.84
C ASN A 27 35.41 -9.33 -13.84
N GLN A 28 35.49 -9.07 -12.54
CA GLN A 28 35.30 -10.04 -11.45
C GLN A 28 33.88 -9.94 -10.86
N PHE A 29 33.00 -9.15 -11.48
CA PHE A 29 31.65 -8.85 -11.01
C PHE A 29 31.59 -8.17 -9.63
N HIS A 30 32.67 -7.53 -9.19
CA HIS A 30 32.61 -6.67 -8.02
C HIS A 30 31.93 -5.34 -8.36
N ARG A 31 31.02 -4.92 -7.48
CA ARG A 31 30.31 -3.64 -7.65
C ARG A 31 31.26 -2.46 -7.40
N LEU A 32 31.58 -1.70 -8.43
CA LEU A 32 32.46 -0.53 -8.35
C LEU A 32 31.74 0.76 -7.97
N ALA A 33 30.51 0.92 -8.45
CA ALA A 33 29.68 2.09 -8.22
C ALA A 33 28.20 1.79 -8.49
N SER A 34 27.31 2.57 -7.88
CA SER A 34 25.87 2.53 -8.14
C SER A 34 25.30 3.95 -8.01
N GLY A 35 24.26 4.26 -8.79
CA GLY A 35 23.56 5.55 -8.80
C GLY A 35 22.17 5.42 -9.42
N LEU A 36 21.42 6.51 -9.45
CA LEU A 36 20.07 6.58 -10.00
C LEU A 36 20.02 7.67 -11.07
N GLY A 37 19.48 7.34 -12.25
CA GLY A 37 19.30 8.28 -13.36
C GLY A 37 20.62 8.65 -14.06
N ALA A 38 21.65 9.01 -13.30
CA ALA A 38 22.99 9.27 -13.80
C ALA A 38 24.07 8.74 -12.84
N LEU A 39 25.22 8.35 -13.40
CA LEU A 39 26.37 7.87 -12.64
C LEU A 39 27.67 8.27 -13.33
N SER A 40 28.64 8.77 -12.56
CA SER A 40 29.98 9.07 -13.08
C SER A 40 31.07 8.42 -12.24
N LYS A 41 32.04 7.78 -12.88
CA LYS A 41 33.12 7.04 -12.22
C LYS A 41 34.40 7.07 -13.06
N LYS A 42 35.54 7.38 -12.44
CA LYS A 42 36.86 7.19 -13.06
C LYS A 42 37.24 5.71 -13.01
N LEU A 43 37.61 5.15 -14.15
CA LEU A 43 37.93 3.74 -14.32
C LEU A 43 39.28 3.58 -15.04
N SER A 44 40.04 2.55 -14.67
CA SER A 44 41.23 2.13 -15.43
C SER A 44 40.83 1.41 -16.73
N PRO A 45 41.72 1.25 -17.71
CA PRO A 45 41.43 0.46 -18.90
C PRO A 45 41.00 -0.96 -18.55
N GLY A 46 39.98 -1.48 -19.23
CA GLY A 46 39.38 -2.79 -18.97
C GLY A 46 37.95 -2.91 -19.50
N ILE A 47 37.36 -4.09 -19.32
CA ILE A 47 35.97 -4.37 -19.67
C ILE A 47 35.12 -4.29 -18.40
N TYR A 48 34.04 -3.54 -18.47
CA TYR A 48 33.10 -3.32 -17.38
C TYR A 48 31.70 -3.74 -17.80
N LYS A 49 30.93 -4.22 -16.82
CA LYS A 49 29.50 -4.47 -17.00
C LYS A 49 28.71 -3.33 -16.38
N VAL A 50 27.82 -2.73 -17.14
CA VAL A 50 26.83 -1.78 -16.64
C VAL A 50 25.47 -2.45 -16.64
N ARG A 51 24.80 -2.39 -15.49
CA ARG A 51 23.43 -2.87 -15.29
C ARG A 51 22.53 -1.68 -15.09
N TRP A 52 21.48 -1.58 -15.90
CA TRP A 52 20.36 -0.68 -15.67
C TRP A 52 19.18 -1.48 -15.14
N LYS A 53 18.44 -0.91 -14.20
CA LYS A 53 17.27 -1.55 -13.63
C LYS A 53 16.18 -0.51 -13.37
N THR A 54 14.99 -0.76 -13.91
CA THR A 54 13.82 0.11 -13.77
C THR A 54 12.63 -0.76 -13.41
N SER A 55 11.98 -0.48 -12.27
CA SER A 55 10.91 -1.31 -11.74
C SER A 55 11.36 -2.79 -11.63
N THR A 56 10.77 -3.68 -12.44
CA THR A 56 11.04 -5.12 -12.47
C THR A 56 12.07 -5.55 -13.50
N THR A 57 12.43 -4.67 -14.41
CA THR A 57 13.22 -4.99 -15.60
C THR A 57 14.67 -4.59 -15.38
N ALA A 58 15.60 -5.42 -15.83
CA ALA A 58 17.02 -5.11 -15.84
C ALA A 58 17.62 -5.43 -17.22
N ARG A 59 18.58 -4.60 -17.64
CA ARG A 59 19.39 -4.79 -18.85
C ARG A 59 20.85 -4.68 -18.47
N ASP A 60 21.68 -5.52 -19.07
CA ASP A 60 23.13 -5.52 -18.90
C ASP A 60 23.80 -5.17 -20.23
N GLU A 61 24.88 -4.40 -20.19
CA GLU A 61 25.72 -4.09 -21.35
C GLU A 61 27.19 -4.08 -20.93
N LEU A 62 28.05 -4.54 -21.83
CA LEU A 62 29.49 -4.58 -21.63
C LEU A 62 30.14 -3.38 -22.32
N ILE A 63 31.04 -2.72 -21.61
CA ILE A 63 31.69 -1.48 -22.05
C ILE A 63 33.20 -1.67 -21.89
N GLU A 64 33.92 -1.41 -22.97
CA GLU A 64 35.37 -1.39 -22.97
C GLU A 64 35.88 0.04 -22.74
N ILE A 65 36.80 0.19 -21.79
CA ILE A 65 37.57 1.42 -21.56
C ILE A 65 39.00 1.13 -22.00
N THR A 66 39.51 1.86 -22.99
CA THR A 66 40.83 1.60 -23.59
C THR A 66 41.94 2.48 -23.02
N GLY A 67 41.58 3.61 -22.41
CA GLY A 67 42.52 4.65 -21.96
C GLY A 67 43.06 5.52 -23.10
N ARG A 68 42.61 5.28 -24.34
CA ARG A 68 43.00 6.02 -25.55
C ARG A 68 41.94 7.03 -26.00
N GLU A 69 40.88 7.21 -25.22
CA GLU A 69 39.80 8.13 -25.54
C GLU A 69 40.33 9.57 -25.61
N GLU A 70 40.15 10.25 -26.74
CA GLU A 70 40.71 11.58 -27.02
C GLU A 70 40.29 12.62 -25.97
N SER A 71 39.05 12.54 -25.50
CA SER A 71 38.48 13.42 -24.46
C SER A 71 38.79 12.98 -23.04
N GLY A 72 39.29 11.75 -22.83
CA GLY A 72 39.36 11.12 -21.51
C GLY A 72 37.98 10.87 -20.85
N VAL A 73 36.89 10.97 -21.61
CA VAL A 73 35.51 10.77 -21.16
C VAL A 73 34.78 9.82 -22.10
N VAL A 74 34.13 8.80 -21.52
CA VAL A 74 33.21 7.90 -22.22
C VAL A 74 31.79 8.21 -21.77
N ASN A 75 30.91 8.53 -22.71
CA ASN A 75 29.51 8.86 -22.46
C ASN A 75 28.61 7.72 -22.93
N ILE A 76 27.72 7.26 -22.05
CA ILE A 76 26.78 6.18 -22.36
C ILE A 76 25.39 6.61 -21.95
N THR A 77 24.45 6.49 -22.87
CA THR A 77 23.02 6.73 -22.61
C THR A 77 22.26 5.44 -22.87
N ALA A 78 21.49 4.99 -21.89
CA ALA A 78 20.67 3.79 -22.04
C ALA A 78 19.30 4.10 -22.65
N ASP A 79 18.78 3.14 -23.40
CA ASP A 79 17.38 3.16 -23.84
C ASP A 79 16.42 3.04 -22.66
N GLN A 80 15.18 3.48 -22.87
CA GLN A 80 14.13 3.35 -21.87
C GLN A 80 13.72 1.89 -21.68
N LEU A 81 13.81 1.41 -20.43
CA LEU A 81 13.45 0.03 -20.11
C LEU A 81 11.94 -0.15 -20.02
N THR A 82 11.48 -1.35 -20.35
CA THR A 82 10.06 -1.71 -20.25
C THR A 82 9.61 -1.78 -18.79
N ILE A 83 8.48 -1.14 -18.44
CA ILE A 83 7.87 -1.25 -17.11
C ILE A 83 6.61 -2.14 -17.13
N LYS A 84 6.43 -2.96 -16.08
CA LYS A 84 5.20 -3.74 -15.88
C LYS A 84 4.16 -2.90 -15.16
N THR A 85 3.15 -2.44 -15.89
CA THR A 85 2.08 -1.58 -15.37
C THR A 85 0.74 -1.87 -16.07
N SER A 86 -0.35 -1.64 -15.35
CA SER A 86 -1.70 -1.65 -15.92
C SER A 86 -2.01 -0.40 -16.73
N ALA A 87 -1.28 0.71 -16.55
CA ALA A 87 -1.43 1.91 -17.36
C ALA A 87 -0.85 1.72 -18.78
N PRO A 88 -1.51 2.24 -19.84
CA PRO A 88 -1.03 2.12 -21.21
C PRO A 88 0.05 3.18 -21.50
N LEU A 89 1.23 3.02 -20.90
CA LEU A 89 2.37 3.95 -21.04
C LEU A 89 3.36 3.52 -22.12
N VAL A 90 4.11 4.48 -22.66
CA VAL A 90 5.26 4.25 -23.55
C VAL A 90 6.26 3.32 -22.89
N ASN A 91 6.72 2.31 -23.64
CA ASN A 91 7.64 1.27 -23.16
C ASN A 91 7.10 0.60 -21.89
N SER A 92 5.85 0.13 -21.93
CA SER A 92 5.29 -0.81 -20.96
C SER A 92 5.15 -2.19 -21.61
N THR A 93 5.14 -3.26 -20.80
CA THR A 93 5.23 -4.68 -21.25
C THR A 93 4.21 -5.14 -22.28
N GLN A 94 3.20 -4.32 -22.58
CA GLN A 94 2.06 -4.69 -23.42
C GLN A 94 1.76 -3.53 -24.39
N ASP A 95 2.09 -3.75 -25.66
CA ASP A 95 2.13 -2.76 -26.76
C ASP A 95 0.92 -1.81 -26.81
N ILE A 96 1.21 -0.53 -26.99
CA ILE A 96 0.29 0.63 -27.02
C ILE A 96 -0.57 0.67 -28.29
N ILE A 97 -0.25 -0.16 -29.28
CA ILE A 97 -0.59 0.04 -30.69
C ILE A 97 -2.11 0.13 -30.97
N VAL A 98 -2.99 -0.28 -30.04
CA VAL A 98 -4.42 -0.49 -30.34
C VAL A 98 -5.39 0.42 -29.58
N TYR A 99 -4.93 1.31 -28.68
CA TYR A 99 -5.84 1.96 -27.70
C TYR A 99 -5.91 3.50 -27.62
N PRO A 100 -5.25 4.32 -28.47
CA PRO A 100 -5.18 5.76 -28.22
C PRO A 100 -6.53 6.45 -28.34
N ASP A 101 -7.39 6.05 -29.29
CA ASP A 101 -8.63 6.78 -29.57
C ASP A 101 -9.68 6.63 -28.47
N MET A 102 -9.95 5.40 -28.02
CA MET A 102 -10.92 5.16 -26.93
C MET A 102 -10.50 5.89 -25.65
N LEU A 103 -9.23 5.77 -25.25
CA LEU A 103 -8.75 6.40 -24.02
C LEU A 103 -8.70 7.92 -24.15
N LYS A 104 -8.34 8.44 -25.33
CA LYS A 104 -8.40 9.88 -25.61
C LYS A 104 -9.83 10.40 -25.47
N SER A 105 -10.80 9.79 -26.17
CA SER A 105 -12.21 10.15 -26.04
C SER A 105 -12.71 10.09 -24.60
N LEU A 106 -12.48 8.97 -23.89
CA LEU A 106 -12.90 8.83 -22.50
C LEU A 106 -12.29 9.88 -21.55
N SER A 107 -11.07 10.35 -21.84
CA SER A 107 -10.39 11.35 -20.99
C SER A 107 -10.73 12.79 -21.33
N THR A 108 -11.22 13.07 -22.55
CA THR A 108 -11.58 14.43 -23.00
C THR A 108 -13.07 14.71 -22.99
N ASP A 109 -13.87 13.69 -23.33
CA ASP A 109 -15.31 13.83 -23.52
C ASP A 109 -16.03 13.95 -22.18
N PRO A 110 -17.23 14.55 -22.15
CA PRO A 110 -18.04 14.58 -20.94
C PRO A 110 -18.26 13.17 -20.37
N PRO A 111 -18.32 13.02 -19.03
CA PRO A 111 -18.60 11.73 -18.41
C PRO A 111 -19.89 11.11 -18.92
N GLN A 112 -19.91 9.79 -19.07
CA GLN A 112 -21.12 9.06 -19.45
C GLN A 112 -22.16 9.02 -18.32
N ILE A 113 -21.70 9.02 -17.07
CA ILE A 113 -22.54 9.01 -15.87
C ILE A 113 -22.25 10.27 -15.06
N HIS A 114 -23.31 10.93 -14.58
CA HIS A 114 -23.23 12.15 -13.78
C HIS A 114 -23.81 11.94 -12.38
N ALA A 115 -22.95 11.62 -11.41
CA ALA A 115 -23.28 11.64 -9.97
C ALA A 115 -22.64 12.86 -9.25
N GLY A 116 -22.08 13.79 -10.02
CA GLY A 116 -21.51 15.07 -9.57
C GLY A 116 -20.76 15.76 -10.71
N ASN A 117 -20.37 17.02 -10.48
CA ASN A 117 -19.90 17.90 -11.58
C ASN A 117 -18.51 18.53 -11.34
N SER A 118 -17.77 18.12 -10.31
CA SER A 118 -16.53 18.82 -9.94
C SER A 118 -15.29 17.96 -9.83
N SER A 119 -15.42 16.63 -9.97
CA SER A 119 -14.33 15.69 -10.17
C SER A 119 -14.76 14.62 -11.17
N GLU A 120 -13.81 13.89 -11.73
CA GLU A 120 -14.09 12.78 -12.64
C GLU A 120 -13.33 11.52 -12.19
N LEU A 121 -13.89 10.35 -12.50
CA LEU A 121 -13.24 9.06 -12.35
C LEU A 121 -13.34 8.30 -13.68
N LEU A 122 -12.20 8.06 -14.29
CA LEU A 122 -12.06 7.22 -15.47
C LEU A 122 -11.59 5.82 -15.03
N ILE A 123 -12.33 4.79 -15.40
CA ILE A 123 -11.96 3.39 -15.20
C ILE A 123 -11.75 2.79 -16.59
N PHE A 124 -10.59 2.16 -16.81
CA PHE A 124 -10.24 1.54 -18.08
C PHE A 124 -9.74 0.12 -17.83
N LEU A 125 -10.37 -0.86 -18.47
CA LEU A 125 -10.06 -2.28 -18.37
C LEU A 125 -9.52 -2.75 -19.71
N ARG A 126 -8.42 -3.51 -19.65
CA ARG A 126 -7.88 -4.22 -20.80
C ARG A 126 -7.59 -5.67 -20.48
N ASP A 127 -7.83 -6.54 -21.46
CA ASP A 127 -7.45 -7.94 -21.38
C ASP A 127 -6.50 -8.35 -22.51
N TYR A 128 -5.30 -8.80 -22.15
CA TYR A 128 -4.25 -9.15 -23.11
C TYR A 128 -4.40 -10.53 -23.75
N THR A 129 -5.17 -11.44 -23.15
CA THR A 129 -5.39 -12.76 -23.77
C THR A 129 -6.28 -12.64 -25.01
N ARG A 130 -7.02 -11.53 -25.14
CA ARG A 130 -7.96 -11.25 -26.23
C ARG A 130 -9.00 -12.36 -26.41
N ASN A 131 -9.35 -13.06 -25.33
CA ASN A 131 -10.48 -13.98 -25.34
C ASN A 131 -11.77 -13.21 -25.06
N ALA A 132 -12.52 -12.88 -26.12
CA ALA A 132 -13.74 -12.09 -26.02
C ALA A 132 -14.85 -12.78 -25.20
N GLU A 133 -14.85 -14.12 -25.12
CA GLU A 133 -15.84 -14.89 -24.36
C GLU A 133 -15.65 -14.74 -22.84
N ASP A 134 -14.41 -14.60 -22.38
CA ASP A 134 -14.06 -14.47 -20.96
C ASP A 134 -14.02 -13.02 -20.46
N PHE A 135 -14.15 -12.05 -21.37
CA PHE A 135 -14.05 -10.63 -21.05
C PHE A 135 -15.33 -10.12 -20.35
N SER A 136 -15.24 -9.92 -19.03
CA SER A 136 -16.37 -9.44 -18.22
C SER A 136 -16.12 -8.08 -17.58
N ALA A 137 -16.62 -7.04 -18.24
CA ALA A 137 -16.68 -5.68 -17.69
C ALA A 137 -17.75 -5.56 -16.59
N GLU A 138 -18.81 -6.38 -16.67
CA GLU A 138 -19.96 -6.38 -15.76
C GLU A 138 -19.56 -6.67 -14.30
N SER A 139 -18.42 -7.33 -14.10
CA SER A 139 -17.85 -7.65 -12.79
C SER A 139 -17.28 -6.45 -12.03
N ILE A 140 -17.18 -5.27 -12.67
CA ILE A 140 -16.63 -4.05 -12.08
C ILE A 140 -17.76 -3.05 -11.80
N THR A 141 -17.90 -2.67 -10.54
CA THR A 141 -18.88 -1.67 -10.11
C THR A 141 -18.23 -0.58 -9.27
N LEU A 142 -18.73 0.64 -9.41
CA LEU A 142 -18.38 1.77 -8.56
C LEU A 142 -19.49 2.00 -7.54
N HIS A 143 -19.11 2.19 -6.28
CA HIS A 143 -20.03 2.48 -5.18
C HIS A 143 -19.63 3.75 -4.44
N ALA A 144 -20.63 4.42 -3.87
CA ALA A 144 -20.43 5.46 -2.87
C ALA A 144 -19.87 4.87 -1.56
N VAL A 145 -19.46 5.75 -0.64
CA VAL A 145 -18.94 5.38 0.70
C VAL A 145 -19.92 4.49 1.47
N ASP A 146 -21.22 4.75 1.35
CA ASP A 146 -22.28 3.99 2.03
C ASP A 146 -22.55 2.61 1.41
N GLY A 147 -21.97 2.32 0.24
CA GLY A 147 -22.14 1.06 -0.48
C GLY A 147 -23.20 1.09 -1.59
N SER A 148 -23.94 2.18 -1.75
CA SER A 148 -24.87 2.36 -2.89
C SER A 148 -24.10 2.33 -4.21
N MET A 149 -24.61 1.59 -5.19
CA MET A 149 -23.98 1.48 -6.51
C MET A 149 -24.23 2.77 -7.30
N ILE A 150 -23.17 3.33 -7.86
CA ILE A 150 -23.20 4.53 -8.71
C ILE A 150 -23.19 4.15 -10.19
N ALA A 151 -22.37 3.17 -10.55
CA ALA A 151 -22.16 2.77 -11.94
C ALA A 151 -21.69 1.31 -12.03
N ASN A 152 -22.10 0.62 -13.09
CA ASN A 152 -21.47 -0.59 -13.57
C ASN A 152 -20.62 -0.27 -14.81
N MET A 153 -19.43 -0.87 -14.93
CA MET A 153 -18.56 -0.63 -16.07
C MET A 153 -19.17 -1.05 -17.42
N ALA A 154 -20.16 -1.94 -17.41
CA ALA A 154 -20.93 -2.34 -18.58
C ALA A 154 -21.78 -1.20 -19.18
N GLU A 155 -22.01 -0.12 -18.44
CA GLU A 155 -22.69 1.10 -18.92
C GLU A 155 -21.74 2.02 -19.72
N GLY A 156 -20.44 1.69 -19.77
CA GLY A 156 -19.42 2.43 -20.50
C GLY A 156 -19.30 2.04 -21.98
N VAL A 157 -18.16 2.42 -22.56
CA VAL A 157 -17.77 1.99 -23.91
C VAL A 157 -17.08 0.63 -23.81
N ILE A 158 -17.53 -0.35 -24.59
CA ILE A 158 -16.96 -1.71 -24.62
C ILE A 158 -16.58 -2.06 -26.06
N ASP A 159 -15.33 -2.46 -26.26
CA ASP A 159 -14.87 -3.13 -27.47
C ASP A 159 -14.52 -4.59 -27.12
N ARG A 160 -15.49 -5.49 -27.29
CA ARG A 160 -15.30 -6.92 -27.00
C ARG A 160 -14.25 -7.57 -27.89
N LYS A 161 -14.10 -7.10 -29.14
CA LYS A 161 -13.12 -7.65 -30.09
C LYS A 161 -11.69 -7.30 -29.67
N ALA A 162 -11.48 -6.08 -29.17
CA ALA A 162 -10.20 -5.66 -28.61
C ALA A 162 -10.03 -6.06 -27.12
N CYS A 163 -11.09 -6.59 -26.49
CA CYS A 163 -11.18 -6.87 -25.06
C CYS A 163 -10.83 -5.66 -24.19
N LEU A 164 -11.53 -4.56 -24.49
CA LEU A 164 -11.41 -3.28 -23.81
C LEU A 164 -12.76 -2.83 -23.29
N ALA A 165 -12.74 -2.16 -22.15
CA ALA A 165 -13.87 -1.40 -21.67
C ALA A 165 -13.37 -0.14 -20.98
N GLY A 166 -14.19 0.91 -21.01
CA GLY A 166 -13.89 2.12 -20.27
C GLY A 166 -15.11 2.97 -19.99
N ILE A 167 -15.09 3.64 -18.85
CA ILE A 167 -16.17 4.52 -18.42
C ILE A 167 -15.56 5.75 -17.72
N ASN A 168 -16.07 6.94 -18.02
CA ASN A 168 -15.77 8.16 -17.31
C ASN A 168 -17.02 8.60 -16.54
N ILE A 169 -16.84 8.93 -15.25
CA ILE A 169 -17.93 9.17 -14.31
C ILE A 169 -17.69 10.53 -13.65
N GLY A 170 -18.65 11.43 -13.77
CA GLY A 170 -18.68 12.72 -13.09
C GLY A 170 -19.11 12.54 -11.64
N LEU A 171 -18.30 13.04 -10.71
CA LEU A 171 -18.44 12.79 -9.27
C LEU A 171 -18.29 14.06 -8.44
N VAL A 172 -18.81 14.00 -7.21
CA VAL A 172 -18.44 14.93 -6.15
C VAL A 172 -17.04 14.56 -5.63
N PRO A 173 -16.16 15.50 -5.26
CA PRO A 173 -14.84 15.14 -4.74
C PRO A 173 -15.01 14.39 -3.42
N GLY A 174 -14.39 13.21 -3.32
CA GLY A 174 -14.61 12.32 -2.19
C GLY A 174 -13.89 10.99 -2.34
N VAL A 175 -14.31 10.03 -1.51
CA VAL A 175 -13.81 8.65 -1.56
C VAL A 175 -14.90 7.75 -2.12
N TYR A 176 -14.50 6.82 -2.98
CA TYR A 176 -15.38 5.86 -3.65
C TYR A 176 -14.81 4.45 -3.52
N ARG A 177 -15.68 3.46 -3.70
CA ARG A 177 -15.32 2.03 -3.60
C ARG A 177 -15.38 1.43 -5.00
N LEU A 178 -14.23 0.99 -5.51
CA LEU A 178 -14.19 0.22 -6.74
C LEU A 178 -14.25 -1.26 -6.38
N ARG A 179 -15.35 -1.91 -6.73
CA ARG A 179 -15.64 -3.31 -6.41
C ARG A 179 -15.41 -4.19 -7.63
N VAL A 180 -14.83 -5.36 -7.40
CA VAL A 180 -14.67 -6.41 -8.40
C VAL A 180 -15.19 -7.73 -7.88
N GLU A 181 -16.05 -8.37 -8.65
CA GLU A 181 -16.48 -9.75 -8.44
C GLU A 181 -15.49 -10.73 -9.07
N THR A 182 -14.73 -11.41 -8.21
CA THR A 182 -13.73 -12.40 -8.62
C THR A 182 -14.30 -13.84 -8.65
N GLY A 183 -15.62 -13.96 -8.78
CA GLY A 183 -16.38 -15.21 -8.72
C GLY A 183 -16.17 -15.95 -7.39
N PRO A 184 -15.61 -17.17 -7.39
CA PRO A 184 -15.47 -18.00 -6.18
C PRO A 184 -14.55 -17.42 -5.12
N LEU A 185 -13.63 -16.52 -5.48
CA LEU A 185 -12.80 -15.82 -4.49
C LEU A 185 -13.56 -14.70 -3.76
N GLY A 186 -14.74 -14.33 -4.26
CA GLY A 186 -15.66 -13.37 -3.67
C GLY A 186 -15.53 -11.95 -4.24
N LEU A 187 -16.03 -11.00 -3.47
CA LEU A 187 -16.04 -9.58 -3.80
C LEU A 187 -14.87 -8.88 -3.11
N TYR A 188 -14.10 -8.12 -3.87
CA TYR A 188 -13.00 -7.30 -3.36
C TYR A 188 -13.21 -5.84 -3.73
N GLU A 189 -12.72 -4.96 -2.89
CA GLU A 189 -12.79 -3.52 -3.12
C GLU A 189 -11.46 -2.85 -2.83
N ILE A 190 -11.16 -1.81 -3.61
CA ILE A 190 -10.18 -0.77 -3.26
C ILE A 190 -10.88 0.57 -3.12
N PHE A 191 -10.25 1.49 -2.39
CA PHE A 191 -10.74 2.86 -2.22
C PHE A 191 -10.06 3.79 -3.22
N LEU A 192 -10.84 4.70 -3.79
CA LEU A 192 -10.37 5.69 -4.75
C LEU A 192 -10.74 7.09 -4.26
N SER A 193 -9.77 7.99 -4.23
CA SER A 193 -10.02 9.40 -3.96
C SER A 193 -10.18 10.17 -5.26
N THR A 194 -11.18 11.04 -5.31
CA THR A 194 -11.35 12.03 -6.38
C THR A 194 -11.19 13.44 -5.81
N ALA A 195 -10.66 14.35 -6.61
CA ALA A 195 -10.39 15.72 -6.18
C ALA A 195 -10.99 16.74 -7.16
N LYS A 196 -11.34 17.92 -6.64
CA LYS A 196 -11.95 18.98 -7.44
C LYS A 196 -11.03 19.41 -8.59
N GLY A 197 -11.54 19.43 -9.82
CA GLY A 197 -10.76 19.81 -11.00
C GLY A 197 -9.82 18.72 -11.51
N TRP A 198 -9.90 17.51 -10.96
CA TRP A 198 -9.08 16.37 -11.33
C TRP A 198 -9.94 15.21 -11.85
N GLN A 199 -9.33 14.43 -12.73
CA GLN A 199 -9.79 13.13 -13.16
C GLN A 199 -8.86 12.08 -12.55
N THR A 200 -9.37 11.27 -11.63
CA THR A 200 -8.69 10.07 -11.16
C THR A 200 -8.81 9.02 -12.26
N ARG A 201 -7.71 8.41 -12.68
CA ARG A 201 -7.65 7.47 -13.79
C ARG A 201 -7.18 6.12 -13.27
N VAL A 202 -8.02 5.11 -13.38
CA VAL A 202 -7.78 3.76 -12.92
C VAL A 202 -7.64 2.85 -14.12
N PHE A 203 -6.49 2.20 -14.23
CA PHE A 203 -6.21 1.23 -15.27
C PHE A 203 -6.13 -0.18 -14.66
N LEU A 204 -6.95 -1.07 -15.20
CA LEU A 204 -7.09 -2.45 -14.76
C LEU A 204 -6.68 -3.41 -15.87
N THR A 205 -6.18 -4.56 -15.46
CA THR A 205 -5.91 -5.70 -16.34
C THR A 205 -6.61 -6.93 -15.81
N CYS A 206 -7.06 -7.81 -16.70
CA CYS A 206 -7.55 -9.12 -16.29
C CYS A 206 -6.40 -10.09 -15.96
N ASP A 207 -6.61 -10.94 -14.98
CA ASP A 207 -5.74 -12.07 -14.63
C ASP A 207 -6.56 -13.34 -14.41
N ASP A 208 -5.86 -14.47 -14.42
CA ASP A 208 -6.44 -15.79 -14.22
C ASP A 208 -6.50 -16.13 -12.73
N PHE A 209 -7.70 -16.43 -12.24
CA PHE A 209 -7.96 -16.91 -10.90
C PHE A 209 -8.33 -18.39 -10.95
N TYR A 210 -7.89 -19.14 -9.94
CA TYR A 210 -8.13 -20.57 -9.86
C TYR A 210 -8.98 -20.90 -8.64
N SER A 211 -10.07 -21.63 -8.86
CA SER A 211 -10.92 -22.19 -7.81
C SER A 211 -11.01 -23.69 -8.01
N GLY A 212 -10.18 -24.43 -7.28
CA GLY A 212 -9.96 -25.85 -7.54
C GLY A 212 -9.36 -26.05 -8.94
N LYS A 213 -10.13 -26.70 -9.84
CA LYS A 213 -9.73 -26.93 -11.24
C LYS A 213 -10.27 -25.90 -12.20
N GLU A 214 -11.20 -25.05 -11.76
CA GLU A 214 -11.82 -24.03 -12.60
C GLU A 214 -10.91 -22.82 -12.72
N LYS A 215 -10.70 -22.36 -13.95
CA LYS A 215 -9.94 -21.16 -14.28
C LYS A 215 -10.94 -20.08 -14.68
N ILE A 216 -10.90 -18.94 -13.99
CA ILE A 216 -11.81 -17.82 -14.23
C ILE A 216 -10.98 -16.56 -14.42
N ARG A 217 -11.21 -15.85 -15.52
CA ARG A 217 -10.50 -14.62 -15.84
C ARG A 217 -11.28 -13.40 -15.33
N ARG A 218 -10.66 -12.59 -14.46
CA ARG A 218 -11.31 -11.41 -13.85
C ARG A 218 -10.35 -10.23 -13.74
N PRO A 219 -10.87 -8.99 -13.62
CA PRO A 219 -10.05 -7.82 -13.33
C PRO A 219 -9.26 -7.99 -12.03
N LEU A 220 -7.97 -7.63 -12.04
CA LEU A 220 -7.10 -7.75 -10.88
C LEU A 220 -6.86 -6.39 -10.21
N LEU A 221 -7.55 -6.14 -9.09
CA LEU A 221 -7.40 -4.89 -8.32
C LEU A 221 -5.99 -4.67 -7.78
N ARG A 222 -5.29 -5.75 -7.39
CA ARG A 222 -3.94 -5.66 -6.79
C ARG A 222 -2.92 -4.96 -7.71
N THR A 223 -3.05 -5.15 -9.02
CA THR A 223 -2.14 -4.57 -10.02
C THR A 223 -2.73 -3.32 -10.68
N ALA A 224 -3.85 -2.79 -10.18
CA ALA A 224 -4.41 -1.55 -10.68
C ALA A 224 -3.34 -0.45 -10.69
N SER A 225 -3.36 0.39 -11.72
CA SER A 225 -2.60 1.65 -11.76
C SER A 225 -3.59 2.78 -11.51
N VAL A 226 -3.25 3.68 -10.59
CA VAL A 226 -4.04 4.88 -10.31
C VAL A 226 -3.15 6.10 -10.55
N LEU A 227 -3.60 6.94 -11.47
CA LEU A 227 -2.96 8.19 -11.88
C LEU A 227 -3.98 9.34 -11.73
N MET A 228 -3.51 10.58 -11.69
CA MET A 228 -4.38 11.75 -11.67
C MET A 228 -3.97 12.75 -12.75
N GLY A 229 -4.95 13.18 -13.56
CA GLY A 229 -4.78 14.23 -14.56
C GLY A 229 -5.82 15.33 -14.40
N ARG A 230 -5.63 16.46 -15.07
CA ARG A 230 -6.67 17.49 -15.12
C ARG A 230 -7.89 16.97 -15.86
N GLN A 231 -9.09 17.38 -15.44
CA GLN A 231 -10.32 17.03 -16.15
C GLN A 231 -10.22 17.45 -17.63
N ARG A 232 -10.80 16.64 -18.52
CA ARG A 232 -10.88 16.91 -19.96
C ARG A 232 -9.53 17.14 -20.65
N THR A 233 -8.43 16.68 -20.04
CA THR A 233 -7.13 16.60 -20.73
C THR A 233 -6.92 15.19 -21.25
N PRO A 234 -6.47 15.02 -22.50
CA PRO A 234 -6.26 13.70 -23.04
C PRO A 234 -5.20 12.96 -22.22
N PHE A 235 -5.39 11.66 -22.01
CA PHE A 235 -4.33 10.82 -21.48
C PHE A 235 -3.15 10.79 -22.45
N ASN A 236 -1.95 11.10 -21.94
CA ASN A 236 -0.72 11.05 -22.71
C ASN A 236 0.12 9.85 -22.24
N PRO A 237 0.24 8.76 -23.04
CA PRO A 237 1.09 7.61 -22.75
C PRO A 237 2.56 7.94 -22.53
N ALA A 238 3.05 9.03 -23.12
CA ALA A 238 4.42 9.50 -23.01
C ALA A 238 4.60 10.51 -21.85
N CYS A 239 3.58 10.72 -21.01
CA CYS A 239 3.67 11.62 -19.87
C CYS A 239 4.75 11.14 -18.90
N ARG A 240 5.79 11.98 -18.73
CA ARG A 240 6.92 11.69 -17.83
C ARG A 240 6.45 11.42 -16.40
N ASP A 241 5.56 12.25 -15.86
CA ASP A 241 5.11 12.13 -14.47
C ASP A 241 4.28 10.87 -14.23
N ALA A 242 3.43 10.48 -15.19
CA ALA A 242 2.69 9.22 -15.11
C ALA A 242 3.63 8.01 -15.09
N ARG A 243 4.68 8.04 -15.91
CA ARG A 243 5.71 7.00 -15.92
C ARG A 243 6.50 6.95 -14.62
N LEU A 244 6.91 8.11 -14.11
CA LEU A 244 7.61 8.20 -12.82
C LEU A 244 6.72 7.75 -11.66
N ALA A 245 5.40 8.01 -11.71
CA ALA A 245 4.44 7.54 -10.73
C ALA A 245 4.41 5.99 -10.69
N GLU A 246 4.37 5.33 -11.85
CA GLU A 246 4.40 3.86 -11.92
C GLU A 246 5.73 3.27 -11.45
N ILE A 247 6.86 3.93 -11.73
CA ILE A 247 8.16 3.50 -11.21
C ILE A 247 8.23 3.69 -9.68
N ALA A 248 7.72 4.81 -9.16
CA ALA A 248 7.65 5.07 -7.73
C ALA A 248 6.74 4.07 -7.01
N LEU A 249 5.59 3.71 -7.60
CA LEU A 249 4.71 2.66 -7.10
C LEU A 249 5.43 1.32 -7.04
N ALA A 250 6.15 0.95 -8.09
CA ALA A 250 6.94 -0.28 -8.11
C ALA A 250 8.09 -0.28 -7.10
N ALA A 251 8.73 0.86 -6.85
CA ALA A 251 9.75 1.01 -5.82
C ALA A 251 9.15 0.84 -4.41
N LEU A 252 7.97 1.42 -4.18
CA LEU A 252 7.25 1.29 -2.92
C LEU A 252 6.87 -0.17 -2.62
N LEU A 253 6.40 -0.90 -3.63
CA LEU A 253 6.09 -2.33 -3.53
C LEU A 253 7.29 -3.21 -3.12
N ARG A 254 8.51 -2.75 -3.42
CA ARG A 254 9.75 -3.52 -3.23
C ARG A 254 10.58 -3.04 -2.05
N GLY A 255 10.21 -1.91 -1.45
CA GLY A 255 11.01 -1.25 -0.42
C GLY A 255 12.36 -0.73 -0.94
N TYR A 256 12.44 -0.31 -2.20
CA TYR A 256 13.66 0.29 -2.75
C TYR A 256 13.82 1.76 -2.38
N ASP A 257 15.05 2.17 -2.06
CA ASP A 257 15.41 3.57 -1.88
C ASP A 257 15.83 4.18 -3.23
N ILE A 258 14.92 4.95 -3.85
CA ILE A 258 15.14 5.62 -5.14
C ILE A 258 15.36 7.13 -5.02
N LEU A 259 15.70 7.64 -3.83
CA LEU A 259 15.49 9.06 -3.48
C LEU A 259 16.73 9.96 -3.50
N ASP A 260 17.90 9.48 -3.92
CA ASP A 260 19.14 10.29 -3.93
C ASP A 260 19.45 10.99 -5.25
N SER A 261 18.61 10.84 -6.29
CA SER A 261 18.79 11.58 -7.55
C SER A 261 18.40 13.06 -7.40
N PRO A 262 19.13 14.00 -8.05
CA PRO A 262 18.75 15.41 -8.13
C PRO A 262 17.32 15.63 -8.64
N GLU A 263 16.90 14.85 -9.64
CA GLU A 263 15.59 14.94 -10.29
C GLU A 263 14.47 14.55 -9.32
N MET A 264 14.73 13.60 -8.42
CA MET A 264 13.81 13.28 -7.34
C MET A 264 13.66 14.43 -6.35
N LYS A 265 14.71 15.23 -6.11
CA LYS A 265 14.56 16.46 -5.30
C LYS A 265 13.66 17.46 -6.00
N ASP A 266 13.76 17.61 -7.32
CA ASP A 266 12.89 18.51 -8.07
C ASP A 266 11.42 18.05 -8.01
N ILE A 267 11.17 16.76 -8.20
CA ILE A 267 9.83 16.16 -8.07
C ILE A 267 9.32 16.39 -6.64
N LEU A 268 10.10 16.06 -5.62
CA LEU A 268 9.71 16.19 -4.21
C LEU A 268 9.71 17.65 -3.70
N GLN A 269 10.21 18.60 -4.48
CA GLN A 269 10.03 20.04 -4.26
C GLN A 269 8.68 20.55 -4.80
N GLY A 270 7.77 19.65 -5.19
CA GLY A 270 6.42 19.98 -5.60
C GLY A 270 6.30 20.35 -7.08
N LYS A 271 7.27 19.98 -7.91
CA LYS A 271 7.26 20.17 -9.37
C LYS A 271 6.71 18.93 -10.09
N PHE A 272 5.60 18.38 -9.61
CA PHE A 272 4.87 17.30 -10.29
C PHE A 272 3.48 17.77 -10.69
N ASP A 273 3.03 17.31 -11.86
CA ASP A 273 1.69 17.54 -12.39
C ASP A 273 0.71 16.42 -11.98
N ASP A 274 1.21 15.22 -11.69
CA ASP A 274 0.41 14.09 -11.19
C ASP A 274 0.48 13.98 -9.65
N PRO A 275 -0.61 14.28 -8.93
CA PRO A 275 -0.69 14.10 -7.47
C PRO A 275 -0.28 12.72 -6.97
N MET A 276 -0.50 11.65 -7.73
CA MET A 276 -0.14 10.30 -7.32
C MET A 276 1.37 10.12 -7.20
N LEU A 277 2.16 10.76 -8.08
CA LEU A 277 3.62 10.79 -7.97
C LEU A 277 4.07 11.42 -6.64
N GLY A 278 3.43 12.52 -6.24
CA GLY A 278 3.71 13.15 -4.94
C GLY A 278 3.38 12.26 -3.74
N ILE A 279 2.24 11.55 -3.79
CA ILE A 279 1.84 10.62 -2.73
C ILE A 279 2.83 9.46 -2.62
N TYR A 280 3.20 8.82 -3.74
CA TYR A 280 4.18 7.73 -3.74
C TYR A 280 5.56 8.22 -3.28
N GLY A 281 6.00 9.38 -3.77
CA GLY A 281 7.25 10.01 -3.38
C GLY A 281 7.33 10.31 -1.88
N ALA A 282 6.23 10.80 -1.28
CA ALA A 282 6.16 11.02 0.16
C ALA A 282 6.29 9.73 0.98
N HIS A 283 5.66 8.64 0.53
CA HIS A 283 5.78 7.32 1.19
C HIS A 283 7.18 6.74 1.06
N LEU A 284 7.81 6.85 -0.10
CA LEU A 284 9.21 6.47 -0.27
C LEU A 284 10.11 7.24 0.70
N LEU A 285 9.85 8.54 0.93
CA LEU A 285 10.63 9.34 1.88
C LEU A 285 10.51 8.84 3.31
N LEU A 286 9.31 8.41 3.70
CA LEU A 286 9.03 7.83 5.01
C LEU A 286 9.63 6.44 5.19
N ALA A 287 9.84 5.70 4.11
CA ALA A 287 10.49 4.38 4.14
C ALA A 287 12.01 4.45 4.39
N ARG A 288 12.62 5.65 4.36
CA ARG A 288 14.06 5.81 4.56
C ARG A 288 14.49 5.63 6.02
N PRO A 289 15.69 5.08 6.28
CA PRO A 289 16.27 5.06 7.63
C PRO A 289 16.50 6.47 8.21
N ARG A 290 16.84 7.45 7.35
CA ARG A 290 17.05 8.85 7.71
C ARG A 290 16.03 9.73 6.98
N ILE A 291 14.88 9.93 7.62
CA ILE A 291 13.76 10.69 7.05
C ILE A 291 14.11 12.18 6.99
N LYS A 292 13.98 12.79 5.79
CA LYS A 292 14.11 14.23 5.59
C LYS A 292 12.76 14.91 5.76
N TRP A 293 12.40 15.21 7.01
CA TRP A 293 11.06 15.71 7.36
C TRP A 293 10.65 17.02 6.67
N ASP A 294 11.58 17.93 6.40
CA ASP A 294 11.28 19.18 5.68
C ASP A 294 10.76 18.90 4.25
N MET A 295 11.33 17.88 3.60
CA MET A 295 10.92 17.49 2.27
C MET A 295 9.56 16.78 2.29
N VAL A 296 9.34 15.88 3.25
CA VAL A 296 8.01 15.27 3.48
C VAL A 296 6.97 16.37 3.69
N ASN A 297 7.28 17.37 4.53
CA ASN A 297 6.38 18.49 4.80
C ASN A 297 6.10 19.31 3.54
N THR A 298 7.11 19.59 2.72
CA THR A 298 6.98 20.32 1.44
C THR A 298 6.05 19.59 0.47
N VAL A 299 6.23 18.28 0.32
CA VAL A 299 5.37 17.44 -0.54
C VAL A 299 3.93 17.45 -0.01
N CYS A 300 3.72 17.27 1.29
CA CYS A 300 2.39 17.28 1.89
C CYS A 300 1.65 18.60 1.63
N HIS A 301 2.33 19.74 1.79
CA HIS A 301 1.75 21.06 1.51
C HIS A 301 1.40 21.24 0.03
N SER A 302 2.27 20.77 -0.86
CA SER A 302 2.02 20.79 -2.30
C SER A 302 0.80 19.94 -2.66
N LEU A 303 0.71 18.72 -2.12
CA LEU A 303 -0.42 17.82 -2.31
C LEU A 303 -1.73 18.42 -1.78
N ASN A 304 -1.74 18.98 -0.57
CA ASN A 304 -2.94 19.60 0.00
C ASN A 304 -3.46 20.75 -0.86
N ARG A 305 -2.55 21.54 -1.46
CA ARG A 305 -2.92 22.61 -2.37
C ARG A 305 -3.49 22.08 -3.69
N LEU A 306 -2.96 20.96 -4.18
CA LEU A 306 -3.36 20.38 -5.47
C LEU A 306 -4.69 19.63 -5.38
N VAL A 307 -4.81 18.70 -4.43
CA VAL A 307 -5.94 17.75 -4.34
C VAL A 307 -6.78 17.91 -3.06
N GLY A 308 -6.39 18.81 -2.16
CA GLY A 308 -7.08 18.99 -0.89
C GLY A 308 -6.77 17.89 0.13
N PRO A 309 -7.62 17.77 1.17
CA PRO A 309 -7.38 16.88 2.29
C PRO A 309 -7.90 15.46 2.02
N ILE A 310 -7.49 14.84 0.91
CA ILE A 310 -7.80 13.42 0.66
C ILE A 310 -7.14 12.53 1.73
N PRO A 311 -7.68 11.34 2.04
CA PRO A 311 -7.21 10.54 3.18
C PRO A 311 -5.70 10.19 3.16
N ASP A 312 -5.13 9.88 1.99
CA ASP A 312 -3.69 9.62 1.86
C ASP A 312 -2.84 10.84 2.26
N VAL A 313 -3.26 12.04 1.83
CA VAL A 313 -2.61 13.30 2.17
C VAL A 313 -2.77 13.60 3.67
N GLN A 314 -3.97 13.38 4.23
CA GLN A 314 -4.21 13.52 5.67
C GLN A 314 -3.30 12.60 6.49
N ALA A 315 -3.17 11.32 6.10
CA ALA A 315 -2.30 10.36 6.78
C ALA A 315 -0.83 10.82 6.78
N LEU A 316 -0.34 11.32 5.64
CA LEU A 316 1.02 11.86 5.52
C LEU A 316 1.23 13.09 6.43
N PHE A 317 0.28 14.04 6.47
CA PHE A 317 0.36 15.19 7.37
C PHE A 317 0.40 14.79 8.85
N MET A 318 -0.44 13.82 9.24
CA MET A 318 -0.48 13.35 10.62
C MET A 318 0.85 12.75 11.05
N LYS A 319 1.50 11.98 10.15
CA LYS A 319 2.86 11.47 10.38
C LYS A 319 3.89 12.61 10.48
N ALA A 320 3.92 13.51 9.49
CA ALA A 320 4.88 14.61 9.44
C ALA A 320 4.81 15.53 10.67
N LYS A 321 3.60 15.93 11.10
CA LYS A 321 3.42 16.82 12.26
C LYS A 321 3.92 16.20 13.56
N ARG A 322 3.68 14.91 13.77
CA ARG A 322 4.12 14.23 15.00
C ARG A 322 5.64 14.19 15.10
N SER A 323 6.32 14.14 13.96
CA SER A 323 7.76 13.93 13.89
C SER A 323 8.58 15.22 13.80
N ILE A 324 7.96 16.38 13.54
CA ILE A 324 8.64 17.68 13.50
C ILE A 324 8.37 18.45 14.81
N PRO A 325 9.38 18.60 15.70
CA PRO A 325 9.24 19.40 16.92
C PRO A 325 8.80 20.83 16.62
N GLY A 326 7.85 21.35 17.42
CA GLY A 326 7.37 22.73 17.27
C GLY A 326 6.34 22.95 16.15
N ASN A 327 6.01 21.95 15.33
CA ASN A 327 4.97 22.10 14.32
C ASN A 327 3.56 22.17 14.96
N ARG A 328 3.07 23.40 15.17
CA ARG A 328 1.75 23.70 15.76
C ARG A 328 0.61 23.75 14.75
N GLN A 329 0.81 23.39 13.48
CA GLN A 329 -0.24 23.49 12.47
C GLN A 329 -1.50 22.70 12.88
N ARG A 330 -2.67 23.33 12.76
CA ARG A 330 -3.96 22.65 12.94
C ARG A 330 -4.18 21.75 11.71
N ILE A 331 -4.00 20.44 11.87
CA ILE A 331 -4.46 19.49 10.87
C ILE A 331 -5.97 19.36 11.03
N ALA A 332 -6.70 19.41 9.93
CA ALA A 332 -8.11 19.01 9.91
C ALA A 332 -8.23 17.62 10.54
N ARG A 333 -9.32 17.37 11.29
CA ARG A 333 -9.56 16.03 11.83
C ARG A 333 -9.60 15.05 10.67
N TYR A 334 -9.11 13.83 10.86
CA TYR A 334 -9.32 12.76 9.90
C TYR A 334 -10.81 12.41 9.89
N HIS A 335 -11.41 12.30 8.70
CA HIS A 335 -12.86 12.13 8.55
C HIS A 335 -13.32 10.67 8.62
N GLY A 336 -12.42 9.71 8.90
CA GLY A 336 -12.78 8.29 8.98
C GLY A 336 -13.02 7.63 7.63
N LEU A 337 -12.53 8.23 6.53
CA LEU A 337 -12.62 7.68 5.18
C LEU A 337 -11.32 6.95 4.81
N PRO A 338 -11.38 5.71 4.32
CA PRO A 338 -10.18 4.92 4.02
C PRO A 338 -9.27 5.58 2.98
N PRO A 339 -7.93 5.50 3.14
CA PRO A 339 -7.00 5.89 2.09
C PRO A 339 -6.94 4.89 0.93
N MET A 340 -6.40 5.34 -0.19
CA MET A 340 -6.16 4.47 -1.36
C MET A 340 -5.03 3.49 -1.09
N LEU A 341 -3.95 3.94 -0.42
CA LEU A 341 -2.76 3.13 -0.20
C LEU A 341 -2.74 2.43 1.16
N ILE A 342 -2.25 1.19 1.15
CA ILE A 342 -2.00 0.44 2.39
C ILE A 342 -0.95 1.11 3.27
N HIS A 343 0.05 1.77 2.68
CA HIS A 343 1.04 2.53 3.44
C HIS A 343 0.43 3.73 4.17
N SER A 344 -0.52 4.43 3.53
CA SER A 344 -1.28 5.51 4.20
C SER A 344 -2.14 4.95 5.34
N TRP A 345 -2.72 3.76 5.15
CA TRP A 345 -3.47 3.06 6.18
C TRP A 345 -2.60 2.68 7.38
N ASP A 346 -1.38 2.19 7.14
CA ASP A 346 -0.42 1.86 8.20
C ASP A 346 -0.05 3.10 9.03
N LEU A 347 0.11 4.27 8.38
CA LEU A 347 0.31 5.54 9.08
C LEU A 347 -0.88 5.87 9.99
N LEU A 348 -2.11 5.69 9.51
CA LEU A 348 -3.32 5.93 10.31
C LEU A 348 -3.43 4.95 11.49
N ILE A 349 -3.12 3.68 11.28
CA ILE A 349 -3.05 2.68 12.37
C ILE A 349 -2.01 3.10 13.40
N GLU A 350 -0.80 3.47 12.97
CA GLU A 350 0.26 3.92 13.86
C GLU A 350 -0.18 5.13 14.70
N GLN A 351 -0.89 6.09 14.10
CA GLN A 351 -1.44 7.23 14.82
C GLN A 351 -2.56 6.83 15.78
N SER A 352 -3.42 5.88 15.39
CA SER A 352 -4.50 5.38 16.25
C SER A 352 -3.98 4.81 17.58
N ARG A 353 -2.77 4.26 17.59
CA ARG A 353 -2.11 3.73 18.80
C ARG A 353 -1.79 4.80 19.83
N SER A 354 -1.55 6.03 19.38
CA SER A 354 -1.27 7.16 20.28
C SER A 354 -2.51 7.98 20.58
N ARG A 355 -3.51 7.93 19.69
CA ARG A 355 -4.81 8.59 19.85
C ARG A 355 -5.88 7.71 19.25
N TYR A 356 -6.57 6.93 20.08
CA TYR A 356 -7.57 5.96 19.62
C TYR A 356 -8.70 6.60 18.79
N THR A 357 -9.00 7.89 19.02
CA THR A 357 -9.97 8.67 18.25
C THR A 357 -9.48 9.08 16.86
N THR A 358 -8.26 8.71 16.46
CA THR A 358 -7.71 9.02 15.13
C THR A 358 -8.58 8.43 14.04
N ILE A 359 -8.97 7.16 14.20
CA ILE A 359 -9.96 6.50 13.34
C ILE A 359 -11.27 6.54 14.13
N PRO A 360 -12.26 7.35 13.74
CA PRO A 360 -13.50 7.46 14.48
C PRO A 360 -14.23 6.11 14.52
N ILE A 361 -14.78 5.76 15.69
CA ILE A 361 -15.57 4.54 15.88
C ILE A 361 -16.79 4.57 14.95
N GLY A 362 -17.07 3.45 14.29
CA GLY A 362 -18.19 3.34 13.34
C GLY A 362 -17.97 4.03 12.00
N SER A 363 -16.84 4.72 11.80
CA SER A 363 -16.44 5.21 10.48
C SER A 363 -16.21 4.07 9.50
N LEU A 364 -16.19 4.37 8.19
CA LEU A 364 -15.92 3.33 7.19
C LEU A 364 -14.55 2.69 7.42
N SER A 365 -13.52 3.48 7.76
CA SER A 365 -12.21 2.97 8.16
C SER A 365 -12.25 1.97 9.31
N ASP A 366 -13.05 2.23 10.34
CA ASP A 366 -13.24 1.30 11.47
C ASP A 366 -14.01 0.03 11.05
N LYS A 367 -14.97 0.15 10.14
CA LYS A 367 -15.75 -0.99 9.64
C LYS A 367 -14.92 -1.94 8.79
N ILE A 368 -14.02 -1.41 7.96
CA ILE A 368 -13.23 -2.25 7.04
C ILE A 368 -12.04 -2.93 7.69
N SER A 369 -11.61 -2.50 8.90
CA SER A 369 -10.39 -2.99 9.55
C SER A 369 -10.29 -4.50 9.63
N ASP A 370 -11.42 -5.16 9.82
CA ASP A 370 -11.50 -6.61 10.04
C ASP A 370 -11.48 -7.40 8.71
N THR A 371 -11.60 -6.68 7.59
CA THR A 371 -11.75 -7.24 6.25
C THR A 371 -10.62 -6.84 5.31
N VAL A 372 -9.65 -6.05 5.80
CA VAL A 372 -8.47 -5.65 5.02
C VAL A 372 -7.68 -6.90 4.63
N VAL A 373 -7.43 -7.03 3.34
CA VAL A 373 -6.56 -8.06 2.78
C VAL A 373 -5.22 -7.41 2.53
N SER A 374 -4.16 -7.97 3.14
CA SER A 374 -2.81 -7.40 3.03
C SER A 374 -2.22 -7.62 1.62
N THR A 375 -2.63 -6.78 0.67
CA THR A 375 -2.05 -6.73 -0.67
C THR A 375 -1.52 -5.34 -0.96
N MET A 376 -0.21 -5.20 -1.17
CA MET A 376 0.33 -3.94 -1.65
C MET A 376 0.03 -3.75 -3.16
N PRO A 377 -0.18 -2.51 -3.64
CA PRO A 377 0.00 -1.24 -2.92
C PRO A 377 -1.30 -0.65 -2.35
N TRP A 378 -2.45 -1.18 -2.76
CA TRP A 378 -3.77 -0.63 -2.47
C TRP A 378 -4.31 -1.11 -1.14
N LEU A 379 -5.04 -0.25 -0.43
CA LEU A 379 -5.88 -0.69 0.68
C LEU A 379 -7.05 -1.48 0.09
N MET A 380 -6.89 -2.80 0.07
CA MET A 380 -7.89 -3.72 -0.44
C MET A 380 -8.65 -4.36 0.72
N CYS A 381 -9.96 -4.48 0.59
CA CYS A 381 -10.79 -5.21 1.55
C CYS A 381 -11.64 -6.26 0.84
N ARG A 382 -11.90 -7.35 1.55
CA ARG A 382 -12.90 -8.33 1.11
C ARG A 382 -14.26 -7.79 1.54
N VAL A 383 -15.19 -7.70 0.60
CA VAL A 383 -16.59 -7.45 0.95
C VAL A 383 -17.10 -8.76 1.55
N ALA A 384 -16.96 -8.89 2.87
CA ALA A 384 -17.80 -9.83 3.59
C ALA A 384 -19.24 -9.44 3.25
N LEU A 385 -20.14 -10.41 3.08
CA LEU A 385 -21.56 -10.14 3.28
C LEU A 385 -21.65 -9.69 4.74
N ILE A 386 -21.47 -8.38 4.96
CA ILE A 386 -21.54 -7.76 6.26
C ILE A 386 -22.97 -8.08 6.68
N ALA A 387 -23.13 -9.04 7.59
CA ALA A 387 -24.40 -9.27 8.22
C ALA A 387 -24.88 -7.89 8.69
N GLU A 388 -26.00 -7.43 8.10
CA GLU A 388 -26.53 -6.08 8.28
C GLU A 388 -26.84 -5.77 9.76
N ASP A 389 -26.78 -6.79 10.63
CA ASP A 389 -27.05 -6.75 12.07
C ASP A 389 -25.95 -6.16 12.98
N ARG A 390 -24.80 -5.69 12.47
CA ARG A 390 -23.78 -5.06 13.35
C ARG A 390 -24.15 -3.66 13.85
N THR A 391 -25.41 -3.25 13.77
CA THR A 391 -25.93 -1.99 14.34
C THR A 391 -26.12 -2.03 15.85
N GLU A 392 -25.89 -3.16 16.52
CA GLU A 392 -25.86 -3.17 17.98
C GLU A 392 -24.80 -2.18 18.48
N THR A 393 -25.21 -1.35 19.45
CA THR A 393 -24.39 -0.38 20.15
C THR A 393 -23.20 -1.09 20.77
N ALA A 394 -22.12 -1.23 19.99
CA ALA A 394 -20.90 -1.87 20.46
C ALA A 394 -20.51 -1.17 21.76
N PRO A 395 -20.30 -1.91 22.85
CA PRO A 395 -19.95 -1.30 24.13
C PRO A 395 -18.75 -0.38 23.91
N GLN A 396 -18.75 0.80 24.55
CA GLN A 396 -17.60 1.69 24.50
C GLN A 396 -16.41 1.03 25.20
N ILE A 397 -15.69 0.19 24.47
CA ILE A 397 -14.53 -0.52 24.99
C ILE A 397 -13.37 0.48 25.02
N SER A 398 -12.98 0.88 26.22
CA SER A 398 -11.76 1.67 26.42
C SER A 398 -10.52 0.82 26.13
N PHE A 399 -9.43 1.44 25.68
CA PHE A 399 -8.16 0.72 25.49
C PHE A 399 -7.66 0.07 26.78
N ALA A 400 -7.88 0.72 27.93
CA ALA A 400 -7.55 0.15 29.25
C ALA A 400 -8.39 -1.09 29.59
N MET A 401 -9.62 -1.17 29.11
CA MET A 401 -10.43 -2.39 29.22
C MET A 401 -9.88 -3.49 28.32
N ALA A 402 -9.55 -3.19 27.07
CA ALA A 402 -8.95 -4.15 26.17
C ALA A 402 -7.61 -4.70 26.66
N ASP A 403 -6.73 -3.84 27.19
CA ASP A 403 -5.45 -4.24 27.78
C ASP A 403 -5.67 -5.21 28.96
N ARG A 404 -6.66 -4.94 29.82
CA ARG A 404 -7.06 -5.83 30.93
C ARG A 404 -7.64 -7.17 30.44
N VAL A 405 -8.53 -7.13 29.44
CA VAL A 405 -9.13 -8.33 28.86
C VAL A 405 -8.04 -9.21 28.22
N LEU A 406 -7.15 -8.61 27.42
CA LEU A 406 -6.03 -9.33 26.80
C LEU A 406 -5.06 -9.89 27.83
N ALA A 407 -4.74 -9.13 28.87
CA ALA A 407 -3.90 -9.59 29.97
C ALA A 407 -4.48 -10.84 30.65
N ASN A 408 -5.77 -10.81 31.02
CA ASN A 408 -6.45 -11.91 31.67
C ASN A 408 -6.60 -13.14 30.76
N MET A 409 -6.98 -12.91 29.49
CA MET A 409 -7.06 -13.99 28.51
C MET A 409 -5.71 -14.65 28.28
N THR A 410 -4.64 -13.87 28.15
CA THR A 410 -3.30 -14.41 27.93
C THR A 410 -2.91 -15.34 29.08
N ARG A 411 -3.14 -14.93 30.33
CA ARG A 411 -2.90 -15.79 31.52
C ARG A 411 -3.67 -17.11 31.41
N ARG A 412 -4.98 -17.04 31.18
CA ARG A 412 -5.82 -18.23 31.16
C ARG A 412 -5.54 -19.15 29.96
N VAL A 413 -5.14 -18.60 28.81
CA VAL A 413 -4.69 -19.38 27.65
C VAL A 413 -3.33 -20.05 27.91
N LEU A 414 -2.45 -19.41 28.68
CA LEU A 414 -1.19 -20.01 29.13
C LEU A 414 -1.46 -21.18 30.09
N ASP A 415 -2.36 -20.99 31.05
CA ASP A 415 -2.73 -22.01 32.04
C ASP A 415 -3.44 -23.21 31.41
N ALA A 416 -4.40 -22.96 30.49
CA ALA A 416 -5.15 -24.02 29.79
C ALA A 416 -4.35 -24.67 28.64
N GLY A 417 -3.28 -24.05 28.15
CA GLY A 417 -2.50 -24.54 27.01
C GLY A 417 -3.10 -24.19 25.64
N HIS A 418 -2.30 -23.57 24.78
CA HIS A 418 -2.73 -23.06 23.47
C HIS A 418 -3.40 -24.12 22.56
N LYS A 419 -2.84 -25.34 22.49
CA LYS A 419 -3.38 -26.42 21.64
C LYS A 419 -4.77 -26.87 22.08
N GLU A 420 -5.02 -26.85 23.38
CA GLU A 420 -6.31 -27.25 23.95
C GLU A 420 -7.39 -26.22 23.63
N ILE A 421 -7.05 -24.93 23.73
CA ILE A 421 -7.96 -23.85 23.32
C ILE A 421 -8.24 -23.89 21.81
N GLU A 422 -7.23 -24.21 20.99
CA GLU A 422 -7.41 -24.37 19.55
C GLU A 422 -8.37 -25.52 19.21
N SER A 423 -8.23 -26.67 19.89
CA SER A 423 -9.17 -27.79 19.75
C SER A 423 -10.58 -27.40 20.19
N TYR A 424 -10.72 -26.72 21.33
CA TYR A 424 -12.02 -26.23 21.81
C TYR A 424 -12.69 -25.30 20.78
N LEU A 425 -11.97 -24.33 20.22
CA LEU A 425 -12.52 -23.44 19.19
C LEU A 425 -12.99 -24.21 17.94
N LYS A 426 -12.25 -25.24 17.52
CA LYS A 426 -12.61 -26.12 16.41
C LYS A 426 -13.85 -26.97 16.71
N GLU A 427 -13.90 -27.60 17.89
CA GLU A 427 -15.03 -28.42 18.34
C GLU A 427 -16.34 -27.63 18.46
N GLN A 428 -16.25 -26.39 18.93
CA GLN A 428 -17.40 -25.49 19.04
C GLN A 428 -17.78 -24.82 17.70
N GLY A 429 -17.06 -25.10 16.61
CA GLY A 429 -17.26 -24.44 15.32
C GLY A 429 -17.05 -22.91 15.36
N LYS A 430 -16.39 -22.39 16.39
CA LYS A 430 -16.18 -20.96 16.60
C LYS A 430 -15.07 -20.49 15.65
N ARG A 431 -15.46 -19.75 14.61
CA ARG A 431 -14.51 -19.13 13.69
C ARG A 431 -13.91 -17.87 14.30
N LEU A 432 -12.59 -17.77 14.29
CA LEU A 432 -11.88 -16.54 14.62
C LEU A 432 -11.79 -15.65 13.38
N ASP A 433 -12.07 -14.36 13.54
CA ASP A 433 -11.74 -13.36 12.53
C ASP A 433 -10.21 -13.18 12.42
N PRO A 434 -9.69 -12.52 11.38
CA PRO A 434 -8.25 -12.36 11.20
C PRO A 434 -7.53 -11.68 12.37
N ILE A 435 -8.17 -10.71 13.03
CA ILE A 435 -7.58 -9.98 14.17
C ILE A 435 -7.63 -10.85 15.42
N GLU A 436 -8.75 -11.51 15.72
CA GLU A 436 -8.89 -12.48 16.81
C GLU A 436 -7.85 -13.59 16.68
N ASN A 437 -7.68 -14.13 15.48
CA ASN A 437 -6.68 -15.16 15.20
C ASN A 437 -5.26 -14.61 15.40
N ALA A 438 -4.98 -13.38 14.97
CA ALA A 438 -3.68 -12.76 15.19
C ALA A 438 -3.39 -12.50 16.68
N ILE A 439 -4.39 -12.05 17.44
CA ILE A 439 -4.33 -11.91 18.91
C ILE A 439 -4.03 -13.27 19.55
N PHE A 440 -4.83 -14.30 19.23
CA PHE A 440 -4.70 -15.64 19.79
C PHE A 440 -3.32 -16.25 19.52
N ASN A 441 -2.86 -16.21 18.26
CA ASN A 441 -1.54 -16.71 17.88
C ASN A 441 -0.41 -15.95 18.57
N ALA A 442 -0.59 -14.65 18.81
CA ALA A 442 0.42 -13.86 19.47
C ALA A 442 0.51 -14.14 20.99
N MET A 443 -0.60 -14.47 21.65
CA MET A 443 -0.59 -14.99 23.03
C MET A 443 0.26 -16.28 23.13
N SER A 444 0.23 -17.13 22.09
CA SER A 444 1.08 -18.33 22.01
C SER A 444 2.57 -18.03 21.97
N THR A 445 2.96 -16.89 21.38
CA THR A 445 4.37 -16.50 21.23
C THR A 445 4.96 -16.07 22.58
N VAL A 446 4.15 -15.43 23.42
CA VAL A 446 4.52 -15.08 24.80
C VAL A 446 4.83 -16.34 25.62
N ASN A 447 4.08 -17.43 25.41
CA ASN A 447 4.30 -18.72 26.09
C ASN A 447 5.73 -19.25 25.86
N ARG A 448 6.19 -19.21 24.60
CA ARG A 448 7.52 -19.73 24.22
C ARG A 448 8.67 -18.91 24.78
N SER A 449 8.46 -17.61 25.03
CA SER A 449 9.45 -16.76 25.69
C SER A 449 9.44 -16.96 27.21
N GLY A 450 8.29 -17.31 27.80
CA GLY A 450 8.14 -17.63 29.22
C GLY A 450 8.84 -18.91 29.66
N ASP A 451 9.13 -19.85 28.75
CA ASP A 451 9.96 -21.04 29.03
C ASP A 451 11.41 -20.70 29.46
N LEU A 452 11.85 -19.44 29.29
CA LEU A 452 13.11 -18.92 29.85
C LEU A 452 12.99 -18.49 31.32
N ILE A 453 11.77 -18.33 31.86
CA ILE A 453 11.50 -18.00 33.25
C ILE A 453 11.07 -19.27 34.00
N LYS A 454 11.94 -20.29 34.01
CA LYS A 454 11.81 -21.41 34.95
C LYS A 454 12.39 -21.02 36.30
N THR A 455 11.72 -20.11 37.01
CA THR A 455 11.98 -19.91 38.45
C THR A 455 11.38 -21.08 39.23
N LYS A 456 12.20 -21.68 40.09
CA LYS A 456 11.98 -22.95 40.80
C LYS A 456 10.82 -22.96 41.82
N ASP A 457 10.12 -21.85 42.02
CA ASP A 457 8.98 -21.73 42.94
C ASP A 457 7.72 -21.33 42.17
N ARG A 458 6.98 -22.33 41.69
CA ARG A 458 5.65 -22.12 41.07
C ARG A 458 4.61 -21.65 42.10
N ASP A 459 4.76 -22.04 43.36
CA ASP A 459 3.72 -21.87 44.37
C ASP A 459 3.79 -20.51 45.11
N LYS A 460 4.96 -19.87 45.18
CA LYS A 460 5.08 -18.49 45.72
C LYS A 460 4.88 -17.39 44.68
N ALA A 461 5.07 -17.69 43.39
CA ALA A 461 4.85 -16.72 42.32
C ALA A 461 3.36 -16.50 42.02
N ALA A 462 2.49 -17.46 42.32
CA ALA A 462 1.07 -17.38 41.96
C ALA A 462 0.26 -16.32 42.74
N GLU A 463 0.68 -15.98 43.97
CA GLU A 463 -0.04 -15.04 44.85
C GLU A 463 0.46 -13.59 44.77
N GLU A 464 1.68 -13.34 44.29
CA GLU A 464 2.27 -11.99 44.16
C GLU A 464 2.75 -11.69 42.73
N LEU A 465 2.11 -12.25 41.71
CA LEU A 465 2.41 -11.95 40.31
C LEU A 465 1.85 -10.57 39.91
N GLN A 466 2.40 -9.51 40.50
CA GLN A 466 2.61 -8.26 39.76
C GLN A 466 3.24 -8.70 38.44
N TRP A 467 2.57 -8.43 37.33
CA TRP A 467 3.12 -8.72 36.01
C TRP A 467 4.59 -8.32 35.99
N THR A 468 5.48 -9.23 35.58
CA THR A 468 6.78 -8.76 35.14
C THR A 468 6.50 -7.75 34.02
N ASP A 469 7.11 -6.57 34.10
CA ASP A 469 6.98 -5.54 33.07
C ASP A 469 7.22 -6.12 31.65
N ASP A 470 7.96 -7.22 31.57
CA ASP A 470 8.24 -8.01 30.38
C ASP A 470 6.99 -8.61 29.71
N THR A 471 6.04 -9.18 30.45
CA THR A 471 4.82 -9.73 29.82
C THR A 471 3.95 -8.60 29.27
N ARG A 472 3.85 -7.46 29.97
CA ARG A 472 3.09 -6.28 29.49
C ARG A 472 3.74 -5.73 28.25
N LYS A 473 5.07 -5.67 28.26
CA LYS A 473 5.89 -5.28 27.12
C LYS A 473 5.71 -6.23 25.95
N ALA A 474 5.65 -7.54 26.16
CA ALA A 474 5.44 -8.52 25.09
C ALA A 474 4.04 -8.39 24.46
N ILE A 475 2.97 -8.25 25.26
CA ILE A 475 1.62 -7.99 24.72
C ILE A 475 1.58 -6.66 23.97
N ARG A 476 2.16 -5.59 24.54
CA ARG A 476 2.23 -4.30 23.83
C ARG A 476 3.00 -4.43 22.52
N GLN A 477 4.10 -5.16 22.49
CA GLN A 477 4.85 -5.43 21.26
C GLN A 477 4.01 -6.18 20.22
N VAL A 478 3.25 -7.19 20.64
CA VAL A 478 2.29 -7.90 19.79
C VAL A 478 1.23 -6.95 19.23
N MET A 479 0.60 -6.17 20.10
CA MET A 479 -0.45 -5.21 19.73
C MET A 479 0.07 -4.16 18.75
N THR A 480 1.35 -3.75 18.89
CA THR A 480 2.03 -2.86 17.94
C THR A 480 2.42 -3.51 16.62
N LYS A 481 2.28 -4.83 16.48
CA LYS A 481 2.51 -5.55 15.21
C LYS A 481 1.21 -5.87 14.47
N LEU A 482 0.05 -5.77 15.13
CA LEU A 482 -1.23 -6.00 14.49
C LEU A 482 -1.54 -4.89 13.47
N PRO A 483 -1.88 -5.23 12.21
CA PRO A 483 -2.21 -4.28 11.15
C PRO A 483 -3.66 -3.80 11.27
N ALA A 484 -4.09 -3.44 12.48
CA ALA A 484 -5.46 -3.03 12.77
C ALA A 484 -5.50 -1.79 13.67
N PRO A 485 -6.54 -0.93 13.54
CA PRO A 485 -6.77 0.18 14.45
C PRO A 485 -6.91 -0.29 15.89
N THR A 486 -6.48 0.56 16.83
CA THR A 486 -6.53 0.25 18.26
C THR A 486 -7.92 -0.15 18.77
N TYR A 487 -8.97 0.49 18.25
CA TYR A 487 -10.34 0.15 18.63
C TYR A 487 -10.79 -1.21 18.08
N SER A 488 -10.45 -1.54 16.83
CA SER A 488 -10.73 -2.85 16.23
C SER A 488 -10.04 -3.98 17.01
N ILE A 489 -8.79 -3.77 17.43
CA ILE A 489 -8.09 -4.75 18.27
C ILE A 489 -8.79 -4.91 19.62
N ALA A 490 -9.23 -3.80 20.23
CA ALA A 490 -9.98 -3.83 21.49
C ALA A 490 -11.30 -4.61 21.35
N ARG A 491 -12.05 -4.38 20.27
CA ARG A 491 -13.28 -5.11 19.95
C ARG A 491 -13.02 -6.60 19.73
N SER A 492 -12.03 -6.95 18.91
CA SER A 492 -11.67 -8.36 18.66
C SER A 492 -11.15 -9.06 19.91
N ALA A 493 -10.46 -8.35 20.81
CA ALA A 493 -10.06 -8.91 22.10
C ALA A 493 -11.27 -9.31 22.96
N VAL A 494 -12.27 -8.43 23.07
CA VAL A 494 -13.51 -8.72 23.82
C VAL A 494 -14.33 -9.82 23.14
N SER A 495 -14.44 -9.80 21.82
CA SER A 495 -15.12 -10.86 21.06
C SER A 495 -14.44 -12.22 21.25
N LEU A 496 -13.10 -12.27 21.20
CA LEU A 496 -12.34 -13.48 21.49
C LEU A 496 -12.53 -13.94 22.95
N ALA A 497 -12.58 -13.01 23.91
CA ALA A 497 -12.87 -13.33 25.31
C ALA A 497 -14.23 -14.01 25.46
N GLU A 498 -15.27 -13.44 24.85
CA GLU A 498 -16.63 -14.00 24.86
C GLU A 498 -16.67 -15.40 24.22
N LYS A 499 -15.94 -15.62 23.13
CA LYS A 499 -15.81 -16.94 22.50
C LYS A 499 -15.13 -17.96 23.42
N LEU A 500 -14.27 -17.52 24.32
CA LEU A 500 -13.48 -18.38 25.22
C LEU A 500 -14.05 -18.46 26.65
N LYS A 501 -15.09 -17.69 26.99
CA LYS A 501 -15.59 -17.55 28.36
C LYS A 501 -15.94 -18.87 29.04
N ASP A 502 -16.59 -19.78 28.31
CA ASP A 502 -17.05 -21.07 28.86
C ASP A 502 -15.86 -21.99 29.15
N ARG A 503 -14.79 -21.89 28.35
CA ARG A 503 -13.59 -22.71 28.51
C ARG A 503 -12.66 -22.16 29.57
N LEU A 504 -12.58 -20.83 29.66
CA LEU A 504 -11.66 -20.14 30.54
C LEU A 504 -12.28 -19.76 31.88
N GLU A 505 -13.57 -20.02 32.11
CA GLU A 505 -14.32 -19.56 33.29
C GLU A 505 -14.08 -18.05 33.55
N PHE A 506 -14.24 -17.26 32.49
CA PHE A 506 -13.83 -15.84 32.46
C PHE A 506 -14.95 -14.93 32.00
N ASN A 507 -15.29 -13.92 32.80
CA ASN A 507 -16.19 -12.85 32.39
C ASN A 507 -15.37 -11.58 32.02
N PRO A 508 -15.34 -11.16 30.74
CA PRO A 508 -14.57 -10.00 30.30
C PRO A 508 -15.04 -8.66 30.88
N PHE A 509 -16.25 -8.63 31.46
CA PHE A 509 -16.87 -7.44 32.04
C PHE A 509 -16.86 -7.43 33.57
N GLU A 510 -16.31 -8.46 34.21
CA GLU A 510 -16.20 -8.48 35.66
C GLU A 510 -15.27 -7.33 36.07
N LYS A 511 -15.87 -6.27 36.64
CA LYS A 511 -15.09 -5.23 37.32
C LYS A 511 -14.35 -5.98 38.41
N GLY A 512 -13.04 -6.15 38.25
CA GLY A 512 -12.20 -6.60 39.35
C GLY A 512 -12.62 -5.81 40.58
N LYS A 513 -13.11 -6.50 41.61
CA LYS A 513 -13.23 -5.90 42.93
C LYS A 513 -11.81 -5.43 43.22
N GLU A 514 -11.60 -4.11 43.22
CA GLU A 514 -10.33 -3.54 43.64
C GLU A 514 -10.15 -3.96 45.11
N GLU A 515 -9.29 -4.95 45.33
CA GLU A 515 -8.57 -5.16 46.60
C GLU A 515 -7.28 -4.33 46.57
#